data_AF-A0A7X6U2I1-F1
#
_entry.id   AF-A0A7X6U2I1-F1
#
_cell.length_a   1.000
_cell.length_b   1.000
_cell.length_c   1.000
_cell.angle_alpha   90.00
_cell.angle_beta   90.00
_cell.angle_gamma   90.00
#
_symmetry.space_group_name_H-M   'P 1'
#
loop_
_entity.id
_entity.type
_entity.pdbx_description
1 polymer ?
#
loop_
_entity_poly.entity_id
_entity_poly.type
_entity_poly.pdbx_seq_one_letter_code
_entity_poly.pdbx_strand_id
1 'polypeptide(L)'
;MLTTIISFLITISIVVVFHEWGHYLACRLFGIHVERFSLGFGQIVYKKIDRRGCEWALSALPLGGYVKPLSIASEHYGKLLDSPDGLPGKTIESVTPWHRFVVYAAGPLFSFILAILIYSGLNLKGEQEAVAILAEPQAASVAAKAGLRHHDLITGVNGSAVYSWSQLNEALLDPIHFGRAAELSVIRNLDSQSLPEHIRDLEQQLASYPKESLTIHFEAVSGSLENRNLMAESGLFIDTSRVRVVEVMVDSAAARAGLIDGDIIDGFCAPLQQISAEQGAFSLQGLMMAFRAHPEQSLCLNVERQGAKLSIQLTPELVSQDEQSFGRAGMRLSADLPTMTVRYGITESITKAVEKTYQLATMSIKVVGRIISGDVSWRNLSGPITIADYSGKVAQAGIWPFVSFIALISLSIGVLNLLPIPALDGGQMVICAIEGVRGRPLSENIIRHLHATGYALLLMLMGLAFTSDIFRLL
;
A
#
# COMPACT_ATOMS: atom_id res chain seq x y z
N MET A 1 20.51 -10.61 -4.08
CA MET A 1 21.47 -9.53 -4.40
C MET A 1 21.32 -9.03 -5.83
N LEU A 2 21.63 -9.81 -6.87
CA LEU A 2 21.49 -9.31 -8.26
C LEU A 2 20.03 -8.91 -8.60
N THR A 3 19.06 -9.78 -8.31
CA THR A 3 17.63 -9.50 -8.51
C THR A 3 17.19 -8.26 -7.74
N THR A 4 17.67 -8.08 -6.51
CA THR A 4 17.39 -6.92 -5.65
C THR A 4 17.82 -5.60 -6.31
N ILE A 5 19.07 -5.55 -6.78
CA ILE A 5 19.62 -4.35 -7.43
C ILE A 5 18.88 -4.06 -8.73
N ILE A 6 18.67 -5.07 -9.58
CA ILE A 6 17.96 -4.89 -10.86
C ILE A 6 16.53 -4.40 -10.62
N SER A 7 15.81 -5.03 -9.69
CA SER A 7 14.41 -4.67 -9.38
C SER A 7 14.33 -3.25 -8.84
N PHE A 8 15.24 -2.88 -7.93
CA PHE A 8 15.33 -1.52 -7.40
C PHE A 8 15.56 -0.47 -8.51
N LEU A 9 16.53 -0.73 -9.40
CA LEU A 9 16.83 0.15 -10.52
C LEU A 9 15.64 0.30 -11.47
N ILE A 10 14.93 -0.80 -11.77
CA ILE A 10 13.72 -0.77 -12.59
C ILE A 10 12.62 0.05 -11.90
N THR A 11 12.36 -0.21 -10.63
CA THR A 11 11.33 0.52 -9.85
C THR A 11 11.60 2.02 -9.85
N ILE A 12 12.80 2.43 -9.44
CA ILE A 12 13.15 3.86 -9.35
C ILE A 12 13.16 4.50 -10.73
N SER A 13 13.68 3.82 -11.76
CA SER A 13 13.72 4.36 -13.13
C SER A 13 12.32 4.65 -13.65
N ILE A 14 11.38 3.71 -13.51
CA ILE A 14 10.00 3.90 -14.01
C ILE A 14 9.33 5.04 -13.25
N VAL A 15 9.38 5.01 -11.91
CA VAL A 15 8.66 5.97 -11.08
C VAL A 15 9.19 7.39 -11.27
N VAL A 16 10.51 7.56 -11.21
CA VAL A 16 11.15 8.87 -11.38
C VAL A 16 10.92 9.41 -12.77
N VAL A 17 11.16 8.61 -13.83
CA VAL A 17 10.97 9.09 -15.20
C VAL A 17 9.55 9.57 -15.41
N PHE A 18 8.55 8.85 -14.91
CA PHE A 18 7.14 9.25 -15.09
C PHE A 18 6.80 10.53 -14.32
N HIS A 19 7.34 10.70 -13.10
CA HIS A 19 7.23 11.93 -12.32
C HIS A 19 7.86 13.12 -13.06
N GLU A 20 9.13 13.00 -13.43
CA GLU A 20 9.86 14.04 -14.16
C GLU A 20 9.20 14.35 -15.52
N TRP A 21 8.59 13.34 -16.15
CA TRP A 21 7.86 13.53 -17.40
C TRP A 21 6.66 14.45 -17.24
N GLY A 22 6.02 14.46 -16.07
CA GLY A 22 4.96 15.43 -15.73
C GLY A 22 5.47 16.88 -15.77
N HIS A 23 6.59 17.17 -15.09
CA HIS A 23 7.22 18.49 -15.15
C HIS A 23 7.63 18.87 -16.57
N TYR A 24 8.25 17.94 -17.30
CA TYR A 24 8.67 18.16 -18.68
C TYR A 24 7.48 18.53 -19.55
N LEU A 25 6.39 17.75 -19.53
CA LEU A 25 5.20 18.02 -20.34
C LEU A 25 4.54 19.35 -19.97
N ALA A 26 4.47 19.70 -18.68
CA ALA A 26 3.92 20.98 -18.25
C ALA A 26 4.79 22.17 -18.70
N CYS A 27 6.11 22.05 -18.62
CA CYS A 27 7.03 23.06 -19.18
C CYS A 27 6.78 23.25 -20.67
N ARG A 28 6.66 22.14 -21.42
CA ARG A 28 6.37 22.16 -22.86
C ARG A 28 5.02 22.81 -23.17
N LEU A 29 4.00 22.55 -22.37
CA LEU A 29 2.66 23.12 -22.54
C LEU A 29 2.66 24.65 -22.44
N PHE A 30 3.47 25.22 -21.55
CA PHE A 30 3.57 26.68 -21.37
C PHE A 30 4.70 27.34 -22.17
N GLY A 31 5.36 26.59 -23.04
CA GLY A 31 6.45 27.09 -23.89
C GLY A 31 7.74 27.40 -23.13
N ILE A 32 7.91 26.83 -21.93
CA ILE A 32 9.14 26.93 -21.15
C ILE A 32 10.16 25.97 -21.78
N HIS A 33 11.34 26.49 -22.09
CA HIS A 33 12.41 25.65 -22.61
C HIS A 33 12.94 24.74 -21.50
N VAL A 34 13.21 23.47 -21.81
CA VAL A 34 13.83 22.53 -20.88
C VAL A 34 15.24 22.26 -21.37
N GLU A 35 16.23 22.65 -20.58
CA GLU A 35 17.64 22.47 -20.91
C GLU A 35 18.04 21.00 -20.76
N ARG A 36 17.53 20.33 -19.72
CA ARG A 36 17.92 18.95 -19.39
C ARG A 36 16.78 18.16 -18.77
N PHE A 37 16.68 16.90 -19.19
CA PHE A 37 15.93 15.85 -18.52
C PHE A 37 16.93 14.79 -18.07
N SER A 38 17.12 14.61 -16.77
CA SER A 38 18.10 13.67 -16.22
C SER A 38 17.45 12.54 -15.44
N LEU A 39 17.79 11.30 -15.77
CA LEU A 39 17.60 10.17 -14.88
C LEU A 39 18.86 9.99 -14.02
N GLY A 40 18.72 10.14 -12.72
CA GLY A 40 19.80 10.10 -11.75
C GLY A 40 20.50 11.45 -11.53
N PHE A 41 21.47 11.41 -10.61
CA PHE A 41 22.31 12.54 -10.20
C PHE A 41 23.81 12.26 -10.42
N GLY A 42 24.62 13.33 -10.32
CA GLY A 42 26.08 13.23 -10.38
C GLY A 42 26.65 13.24 -11.79
N GLN A 43 27.71 12.46 -12.02
CA GLN A 43 28.40 12.41 -13.31
C GLN A 43 27.49 11.80 -14.39
N ILE A 44 27.41 12.48 -15.54
CA ILE A 44 26.64 12.03 -16.69
C ILE A 44 27.41 10.88 -17.37
N VAL A 45 26.76 9.72 -17.44
CA VAL A 45 27.29 8.51 -18.11
C VAL A 45 26.95 8.54 -19.59
N TYR A 46 25.74 8.96 -19.92
CA TYR A 46 25.27 9.07 -21.30
C TYR A 46 24.40 10.31 -21.46
N LYS A 47 24.52 10.97 -22.61
CA LYS A 47 23.64 12.10 -22.96
C LYS A 47 23.33 12.17 -24.44
N LYS A 48 22.14 12.65 -24.76
CA LYS A 48 21.70 12.92 -26.12
C LYS A 48 20.82 14.16 -26.18
N ILE A 49 21.11 15.07 -27.09
CA ILE A 49 20.29 16.27 -27.32
C ILE A 49 19.21 15.92 -28.36
N ASP A 50 17.95 16.27 -28.05
CA ASP A 50 16.85 16.09 -29.00
C ASP A 50 16.71 17.25 -29.99
N ARG A 51 15.80 17.11 -30.96
CA ARG A 51 15.52 18.15 -31.97
C ARG A 51 15.02 19.48 -31.37
N ARG A 52 14.64 19.49 -30.11
CA ARG A 52 14.05 20.62 -29.39
C ARG A 52 15.06 21.27 -28.43
N GLY A 53 16.32 20.80 -28.45
CA GLY A 53 17.41 21.32 -27.62
C GLY A 53 17.45 20.78 -26.20
N CYS A 54 16.60 19.81 -25.83
CA CYS A 54 16.63 19.20 -24.50
C CYS A 54 17.74 18.14 -24.43
N GLU A 55 18.62 18.25 -23.43
CA GLU A 55 19.63 17.24 -23.12
C GLU A 55 19.00 16.10 -22.29
N TRP A 56 18.83 14.94 -22.90
CA TRP A 56 18.43 13.70 -22.21
C TRP A 56 19.67 13.05 -21.62
N ALA A 57 19.78 13.05 -20.30
CA ALA A 57 20.94 12.56 -19.55
C ALA A 57 20.62 11.33 -18.71
N LEU A 58 21.55 10.38 -18.68
CA LEU A 58 21.60 9.28 -17.74
C LEU A 58 22.84 9.45 -16.87
N SER A 59 22.63 9.59 -15.56
CA SER A 59 23.69 9.89 -14.59
C SER A 59 24.04 8.66 -13.74
N ALA A 60 25.24 8.69 -13.14
CA ALA A 60 25.81 7.54 -12.44
C ALA A 60 25.05 7.13 -11.17
N LEU A 61 24.43 8.08 -10.45
CA LEU A 61 23.67 7.78 -9.23
C LEU A 61 22.18 7.64 -9.56
N PRO A 62 21.58 6.45 -9.49
CA PRO A 62 20.19 6.18 -9.88
C PRO A 62 19.19 6.55 -8.76
N LEU A 63 19.50 7.56 -7.94
CA LEU A 63 18.74 7.93 -6.75
C LEU A 63 17.85 9.16 -7.00
N GLY A 64 17.01 9.09 -8.03
CA GLY A 64 16.10 10.18 -8.41
C GLY A 64 16.35 10.69 -9.83
N GLY A 65 15.88 11.90 -10.13
CA GLY A 65 15.97 12.54 -11.43
C GLY A 65 15.63 14.02 -11.30
N TYR A 66 15.75 14.75 -12.40
CA TYR A 66 15.32 16.15 -12.44
C TYR A 66 15.04 16.63 -13.86
N VAL A 67 14.06 17.53 -13.97
CA VAL A 67 13.87 18.40 -15.12
C VAL A 67 14.46 19.78 -14.81
N LYS A 68 15.39 20.24 -15.65
CA LYS A 68 15.98 21.58 -15.56
C LYS A 68 15.31 22.51 -16.58
N PRO A 69 14.31 23.32 -16.19
CA PRO A 69 13.78 24.36 -17.06
C PRO A 69 14.81 25.48 -17.24
N LEU A 70 14.73 26.18 -18.37
CA LEU A 70 15.53 27.36 -18.63
C LEU A 70 15.18 28.44 -17.59
N SER A 71 16.20 28.93 -16.92
CA SER A 71 16.10 29.96 -15.88
C SER A 71 17.04 31.11 -16.21
N ILE A 72 16.67 32.32 -15.81
CA ILE A 72 17.53 33.52 -15.91
C ILE A 72 18.83 33.32 -15.10
N ALA A 73 18.79 32.51 -14.04
CA ALA A 73 19.95 32.16 -13.23
C ALA A 73 20.81 31.02 -13.83
N SER A 74 20.41 30.45 -14.97
CA SER A 74 21.19 29.37 -15.61
C SER A 74 22.49 29.89 -16.23
N GLU A 75 23.56 29.12 -16.12
CA GLU A 75 24.86 29.44 -16.72
C GLU A 75 24.80 29.57 -18.26
N HIS A 76 23.81 28.95 -18.90
CA HIS A 76 23.61 29.04 -20.34
C HIS A 76 22.75 30.22 -20.77
N TYR A 77 22.01 30.87 -19.86
CA TYR A 77 21.07 31.94 -20.20
C TYR A 77 21.75 33.09 -20.97
N GLY A 78 22.85 33.63 -20.44
CA GLY A 78 23.59 34.72 -21.10
C GLY A 78 24.09 34.32 -22.49
N LYS A 79 24.65 33.12 -22.62
CA LYS A 79 25.12 32.59 -23.91
C LYS A 79 24.00 32.40 -24.93
N LEU A 80 22.81 32.02 -24.48
CA LEU A 80 21.63 31.85 -25.34
C LEU A 80 21.02 33.20 -25.74
N LEU A 81 21.07 34.21 -24.87
CA LEU A 81 20.64 35.56 -25.23
C LEU A 81 21.50 36.17 -26.34
N ASP A 82 22.82 35.97 -26.25
CA ASP A 82 23.78 36.51 -27.20
C ASP A 82 23.86 35.69 -28.52
N SER A 83 23.16 34.55 -28.58
CA SER A 83 23.11 33.69 -29.77
C SER A 83 22.30 34.36 -30.90
N PRO A 84 22.69 34.19 -32.18
CA PRO A 84 21.90 34.66 -33.33
C PRO A 84 20.46 34.14 -33.35
N ASP A 85 20.25 32.94 -32.80
CA ASP A 85 18.93 32.28 -32.73
C ASP A 85 18.07 32.76 -31.55
N GLY A 86 18.66 33.52 -30.60
CA GLY A 86 18.01 33.97 -29.38
C GLY A 86 17.61 32.85 -28.42
N LEU A 87 16.70 33.15 -27.49
CA LEU A 87 16.21 32.18 -26.52
C LEU A 87 15.34 31.10 -27.18
N PRO A 88 15.60 29.80 -26.94
CA PRO A 88 14.85 28.69 -27.54
C PRO A 88 13.43 28.51 -26.95
N GLY A 89 13.02 29.35 -26.00
CA GLY A 89 11.71 29.36 -25.36
C GLY A 89 11.67 30.29 -24.16
N LYS A 90 10.56 30.28 -23.43
CA LYS A 90 10.38 31.09 -22.21
C LYS A 90 11.24 30.56 -21.08
N THR A 91 11.66 31.44 -20.18
CA THR A 91 12.23 31.03 -18.89
C THR A 91 11.14 30.72 -17.88
N ILE A 92 11.44 29.93 -16.86
CA ILE A 92 10.49 29.61 -15.78
C ILE A 92 10.04 30.87 -15.03
N GLU A 93 10.89 31.88 -14.87
CA GLU A 93 10.55 33.14 -14.19
C GLU A 93 9.68 34.07 -15.04
N SER A 94 9.73 33.93 -16.36
CA SER A 94 8.97 34.79 -17.29
C SER A 94 7.49 34.42 -17.39
N VAL A 95 7.09 33.24 -16.91
CA VAL A 95 5.69 32.80 -16.89
C VAL A 95 5.00 33.19 -15.58
N THR A 96 3.66 33.29 -15.61
CA THR A 96 2.90 33.67 -14.42
C THR A 96 3.08 32.66 -13.26
N PRO A 97 2.90 33.08 -12.00
CA PRO A 97 2.98 32.17 -10.84
C PRO A 97 2.06 30.95 -10.96
N TRP A 98 0.89 31.10 -11.59
CA TRP A 98 -0.02 29.98 -11.84
C TRP A 98 0.57 28.94 -12.80
N HIS A 99 1.24 29.36 -13.88
CA HIS A 99 1.89 28.42 -14.79
C HIS A 99 3.02 27.65 -14.08
N ARG A 100 3.82 28.33 -13.24
CA ARG A 100 4.83 27.66 -12.42
C ARG A 100 4.21 26.68 -11.43
N PHE A 101 3.12 27.08 -10.76
CA PHE A 101 2.37 26.18 -9.87
C PHE A 101 1.95 24.90 -10.59
N VAL A 102 1.38 25.01 -11.81
CA VAL A 102 0.99 23.84 -12.61
C VAL A 102 2.20 22.99 -13.01
N VAL A 103 3.34 23.61 -13.35
CA VAL A 103 4.59 22.87 -13.64
C VAL A 103 5.01 22.04 -12.43
N TYR A 104 5.06 22.61 -11.24
CA TYR A 104 5.44 21.89 -10.03
C TYR A 104 4.39 20.86 -9.60
N ALA A 105 3.10 21.15 -9.78
CA ALA A 105 2.03 20.18 -9.49
C ALA A 105 2.02 18.98 -10.46
N ALA A 106 2.54 19.15 -11.68
CA ALA A 106 2.49 18.13 -12.72
C ALA A 106 3.31 16.88 -12.38
N GLY A 107 4.44 17.01 -11.69
CA GLY A 107 5.25 15.87 -11.27
C GLY A 107 4.48 14.91 -10.37
N PRO A 108 4.03 15.37 -9.18
CA PRO A 108 3.20 14.56 -8.30
C PRO A 108 1.95 14.02 -8.98
N LEU A 109 1.24 14.85 -9.76
CA LEU A 109 0.04 14.43 -10.49
C LEU A 109 0.32 13.25 -11.42
N PHE A 110 1.45 13.26 -12.15
CA PHE A 110 1.84 12.14 -13.01
C PHE A 110 2.17 10.88 -12.21
N SER A 111 2.72 11.02 -11.00
CA SER A 111 2.90 9.88 -10.10
C SER A 111 1.57 9.24 -9.67
N PHE A 112 0.53 10.05 -9.40
CA PHE A 112 -0.83 9.54 -9.15
C PHE A 112 -1.43 8.87 -10.40
N ILE A 113 -1.27 9.49 -11.58
CA ILE A 113 -1.75 8.94 -12.85
C ILE A 113 -1.11 7.59 -13.13
N LEU A 114 0.21 7.44 -12.94
CA LEU A 114 0.90 6.16 -13.12
C LEU A 114 0.33 5.08 -12.20
N ALA A 115 0.11 5.41 -10.92
CA ALA A 115 -0.47 4.47 -9.96
C ALA A 115 -1.89 4.04 -10.39
N ILE A 116 -2.74 4.99 -10.81
CA ILE A 116 -4.09 4.71 -11.31
C ILE A 116 -4.04 3.82 -12.55
N LEU A 117 -3.16 4.11 -13.51
CA LEU A 117 -3.03 3.31 -14.73
C LEU A 117 -2.59 1.87 -14.42
N ILE A 118 -1.62 1.70 -13.52
CA ILE A 118 -1.15 0.38 -13.11
C ILE A 118 -2.25 -0.39 -12.38
N TYR A 119 -2.89 0.20 -11.36
CA TYR A 119 -3.96 -0.47 -10.63
C TYR A 119 -5.16 -0.79 -11.54
N SER A 120 -5.47 0.08 -12.50
CA SER A 120 -6.51 -0.18 -13.51
C SER A 120 -6.16 -1.41 -14.35
N GLY A 121 -4.91 -1.53 -14.79
CA GLY A 121 -4.42 -2.72 -15.52
C GLY A 121 -4.46 -3.99 -14.69
N LEU A 122 -4.13 -3.90 -13.39
CA LEU A 122 -4.21 -5.03 -12.46
C LEU A 122 -5.68 -5.47 -12.25
N ASN A 123 -6.61 -4.53 -12.08
CA ASN A 123 -8.04 -4.79 -11.94
C ASN A 123 -8.64 -5.46 -13.20
N LEU A 124 -8.21 -5.04 -14.38
CA LEU A 124 -8.60 -5.65 -15.66
C LEU A 124 -8.09 -7.09 -15.80
N LYS A 125 -6.84 -7.34 -15.43
CA LYS A 125 -6.22 -8.68 -15.46
C LYS A 125 -6.83 -9.61 -14.42
N GLY A 126 -7.18 -9.04 -13.27
CA GLY A 126 -7.83 -9.67 -12.15
C GLY A 126 -6.92 -9.77 -10.93
N GLU A 127 -7.48 -9.35 -9.80
CA GLU A 127 -6.83 -9.36 -8.48
C GLU A 127 -7.37 -10.54 -7.67
N GLN A 128 -6.51 -11.15 -6.85
CA GLN A 128 -6.92 -12.18 -5.91
C GLN A 128 -7.57 -11.48 -4.72
N GLU A 129 -8.87 -11.67 -4.55
CA GLU A 129 -9.59 -11.14 -3.39
C GLU A 129 -10.07 -12.29 -2.51
N ALA A 130 -10.11 -12.04 -1.21
CA ALA A 130 -10.60 -13.02 -0.26
C ALA A 130 -12.10 -13.25 -0.47
N VAL A 131 -12.53 -14.50 -0.40
CA VAL A 131 -13.95 -14.87 -0.54
C VAL A 131 -14.76 -14.32 0.64
N ALA A 132 -16.01 -13.94 0.40
CA ALA A 132 -16.94 -13.44 1.41
C ALA A 132 -17.46 -14.54 2.38
N ILE A 133 -16.56 -15.35 2.93
CA ILE A 133 -16.86 -16.36 3.95
C ILE A 133 -16.75 -15.73 5.34
N LEU A 134 -17.79 -15.90 6.13
CA LEU A 134 -17.87 -15.34 7.48
C LEU A 134 -17.21 -16.24 8.52
N ALA A 135 -16.43 -15.61 9.39
CA ALA A 135 -16.06 -16.19 10.67
C ALA A 135 -17.30 -16.28 11.58
N GLU A 136 -17.13 -16.92 12.74
CA GLU A 136 -18.20 -17.00 13.73
C GLU A 136 -18.57 -15.60 14.24
N PRO A 137 -19.82 -15.15 14.06
CA PRO A 137 -20.24 -13.85 14.57
C PRO A 137 -20.25 -13.83 16.10
N GLN A 138 -19.84 -12.72 16.69
CA GLN A 138 -19.91 -12.54 18.15
C GLN A 138 -21.37 -12.63 18.61
N ALA A 139 -21.65 -13.34 19.70
CA ALA A 139 -23.02 -13.66 20.14
C ALA A 139 -23.94 -12.43 20.34
N ALA A 140 -23.39 -11.27 20.73
CA ALA A 140 -24.16 -10.04 20.94
C ALA A 140 -24.33 -9.18 19.66
N SER A 141 -23.68 -9.55 18.56
CA SER A 141 -23.62 -8.74 17.33
C SER A 141 -24.90 -8.76 16.52
N VAL A 142 -25.03 -7.78 15.63
CA VAL A 142 -26.14 -7.71 14.66
C VAL A 142 -26.11 -8.91 13.71
N ALA A 143 -24.92 -9.32 13.27
CA ALA A 143 -24.74 -10.51 12.43
C ALA A 143 -25.25 -11.80 13.10
N ALA A 144 -24.93 -12.01 14.39
CA ALA A 144 -25.45 -13.16 15.14
C ALA A 144 -26.98 -13.12 15.27
N LYS A 145 -27.55 -11.94 15.56
CA LYS A 145 -29.02 -11.75 15.64
C LYS A 145 -29.72 -12.02 14.31
N ALA A 146 -29.07 -11.73 13.18
CA ALA A 146 -29.56 -12.05 11.83
C ALA A 146 -29.47 -13.55 11.49
N GLY A 147 -28.87 -14.36 12.37
CA GLY A 147 -28.73 -15.80 12.18
C GLY A 147 -27.58 -16.21 11.28
N LEU A 148 -26.59 -15.33 11.08
CA LEU A 148 -25.33 -15.68 10.41
C LEU A 148 -24.50 -16.63 11.28
N ARG A 149 -23.75 -17.52 10.63
CA ARG A 149 -22.99 -18.59 11.25
C ARG A 149 -21.59 -18.67 10.66
N HIS A 150 -20.71 -19.37 11.36
CA HIS A 150 -19.40 -19.75 10.85
C HIS A 150 -19.50 -20.47 9.50
N HIS A 151 -18.61 -20.15 8.55
CA HIS A 151 -18.57 -20.68 7.18
C HIS A 151 -19.79 -20.33 6.30
N ASP A 152 -20.58 -19.34 6.66
CA ASP A 152 -21.58 -18.79 5.76
C ASP A 152 -20.88 -18.01 4.63
N LEU A 153 -21.18 -18.38 3.38
CA LEU A 153 -20.75 -17.63 2.20
C LEU A 153 -21.84 -16.62 1.82
N ILE A 154 -21.50 -15.34 1.79
CA ILE A 154 -22.39 -14.32 1.26
C ILE A 154 -22.23 -14.25 -0.26
N THR A 155 -23.35 -14.43 -0.96
CA THR A 155 -23.44 -14.44 -2.44
C THR A 155 -24.16 -13.23 -3.02
N GLY A 156 -24.77 -12.40 -2.17
CA GLY A 156 -25.43 -11.19 -2.60
C GLY A 156 -25.98 -10.35 -1.46
N VAL A 157 -26.19 -9.07 -1.74
CA VAL A 157 -26.71 -8.05 -0.83
C VAL A 157 -27.76 -7.23 -1.58
N ASN A 158 -28.99 -7.16 -1.07
CA ASN A 158 -30.11 -6.42 -1.67
C ASN A 158 -30.35 -6.76 -3.16
N GLY A 159 -30.16 -8.02 -3.54
CA GLY A 159 -30.30 -8.49 -4.93
C GLY A 159 -29.07 -8.27 -5.82
N SER A 160 -28.06 -7.52 -5.37
CA SER A 160 -26.77 -7.38 -6.06
C SER A 160 -25.86 -8.56 -5.70
N ALA A 161 -25.21 -9.15 -6.71
CA ALA A 161 -24.29 -10.26 -6.50
C ALA A 161 -22.99 -9.80 -5.80
N VAL A 162 -22.51 -10.62 -4.87
CA VAL A 162 -21.31 -10.36 -4.07
C VAL A 162 -20.56 -11.68 -3.90
N TYR A 163 -19.26 -11.69 -4.16
CA TYR A 163 -18.46 -12.92 -4.05
C TYR A 163 -17.19 -12.71 -3.23
N SER A 164 -16.61 -11.52 -3.30
CA SER A 164 -15.44 -11.16 -2.51
C SER A 164 -15.79 -10.38 -1.25
N TRP A 165 -14.89 -10.44 -0.26
CA TRP A 165 -14.97 -9.64 0.95
C TRP A 165 -15.02 -8.13 0.66
N SER A 166 -14.27 -7.69 -0.36
CA SER A 166 -14.25 -6.30 -0.81
C SER A 166 -15.62 -5.84 -1.30
N GLN A 167 -16.27 -6.65 -2.15
CA GLN A 167 -17.62 -6.40 -2.66
C GLN A 167 -18.66 -6.43 -1.54
N LEU A 168 -18.52 -7.33 -0.56
CA LEU A 168 -19.42 -7.40 0.59
C LEU A 168 -19.34 -6.12 1.42
N ASN A 169 -18.12 -5.69 1.73
CA ASN A 169 -17.88 -4.47 2.50
C ASN A 169 -18.44 -3.23 1.76
N GLU A 170 -18.28 -3.16 0.45
CA GLU A 170 -18.85 -2.08 -0.37
C GLU A 170 -20.38 -2.09 -0.37
N ALA A 171 -21.00 -3.24 -0.63
CA ALA A 171 -22.45 -3.37 -0.70
C ALA A 171 -23.14 -3.12 0.65
N LEU A 172 -22.43 -3.34 1.77
CA LEU A 172 -22.93 -3.09 3.12
C LEU A 172 -22.58 -1.71 3.68
N LEU A 173 -21.72 -0.93 3.01
CA LEU A 173 -21.31 0.38 3.49
C LEU A 173 -22.52 1.30 3.74
N ASP A 174 -23.40 1.44 2.75
CA ASP A 174 -24.60 2.26 2.83
C ASP A 174 -25.59 1.73 3.90
N PRO A 175 -25.97 0.43 3.91
CA PRO A 175 -26.81 -0.13 4.96
C PRO A 175 -26.27 0.09 6.37
N ILE A 176 -24.98 -0.16 6.61
CA ILE A 176 -24.37 0.01 7.93
C ILE A 176 -24.33 1.49 8.31
N HIS A 177 -23.94 2.38 7.38
CA HIS A 177 -23.84 3.80 7.67
C HIS A 177 -25.19 4.42 8.06
N PHE A 178 -26.23 4.13 7.28
CA PHE A 178 -27.56 4.72 7.48
C PHE A 178 -28.46 3.93 8.41
N GLY A 179 -27.99 2.81 8.98
CA GLY A 179 -28.79 1.95 9.86
C GLY A 179 -30.00 1.34 9.15
N ARG A 180 -29.80 0.90 7.91
CA ARG A 180 -30.87 0.27 7.10
C ARG A 180 -30.79 -1.24 7.22
N ALA A 181 -31.91 -1.89 6.90
CA ALA A 181 -31.88 -3.33 6.69
C ALA A 181 -31.16 -3.66 5.38
N ALA A 182 -30.43 -4.78 5.36
CA ALA A 182 -29.93 -5.39 4.14
C ALA A 182 -30.39 -6.85 4.05
N GLU A 183 -30.79 -7.26 2.86
CA GLU A 183 -31.11 -8.65 2.56
C GLU A 183 -29.85 -9.35 2.05
N LEU A 184 -29.43 -10.42 2.73
CA LEU A 184 -28.24 -11.21 2.40
C LEU A 184 -28.67 -12.53 1.76
N SER A 185 -28.08 -12.85 0.61
CA SER A 185 -28.18 -14.20 0.02
C SER A 185 -27.02 -15.05 0.50
N VAL A 186 -27.30 -16.11 1.25
CA VAL A 186 -26.29 -16.89 1.99
C VAL A 186 -26.29 -18.36 1.58
N ILE A 187 -25.11 -18.94 1.40
CA ILE A 187 -24.92 -20.38 1.30
C ILE A 187 -24.30 -20.87 2.62
N ARG A 188 -24.94 -21.86 3.24
CA ARG A 188 -24.56 -22.35 4.57
C ARG A 188 -23.38 -23.32 4.53
N ASN A 189 -22.47 -23.16 5.49
CA ASN A 189 -21.40 -24.12 5.81
C ASN A 189 -20.65 -24.64 4.57
N LEU A 190 -20.24 -23.70 3.71
CA LEU A 190 -19.53 -24.07 2.49
C LEU A 190 -18.10 -24.47 2.83
N ASP A 191 -17.68 -25.64 2.34
CA ASP A 191 -16.28 -26.04 2.44
C ASP A 191 -15.43 -25.18 1.49
N SER A 192 -14.64 -24.30 2.09
CA SER A 192 -13.78 -23.35 1.37
C SER A 192 -12.75 -24.03 0.47
N GLN A 193 -12.41 -25.31 0.71
CA GLN A 193 -11.49 -26.07 -0.13
C GLN A 193 -12.09 -26.47 -1.49
N SER A 194 -13.42 -26.43 -1.62
CA SER A 194 -14.13 -26.83 -2.84
C SER A 194 -14.38 -25.67 -3.83
N LEU A 195 -13.90 -24.47 -3.50
CA LEU A 195 -14.18 -23.27 -4.27
C LEU A 195 -13.27 -23.14 -5.50
N PRO A 196 -13.82 -22.81 -6.68
CA PRO A 196 -13.04 -22.57 -7.89
C PRO A 196 -12.28 -21.24 -7.83
N GLU A 197 -11.16 -21.16 -8.55
CA GLU A 197 -10.25 -19.99 -8.53
C GLU A 197 -10.80 -18.73 -9.25
N HIS A 198 -11.86 -18.84 -10.06
CA HIS A 198 -12.39 -17.75 -10.88
C HIS A 198 -13.86 -17.44 -10.57
N ILE A 199 -14.22 -16.15 -10.52
CA ILE A 199 -15.61 -15.72 -10.24
C ILE A 199 -16.63 -16.36 -11.18
N ARG A 200 -16.37 -16.44 -12.49
CA ARG A 200 -17.36 -16.97 -13.44
C ARG A 200 -17.68 -18.45 -13.18
N ASP A 201 -16.63 -19.21 -12.85
CA ASP A 201 -16.77 -20.62 -12.52
C ASP A 201 -17.46 -20.77 -11.15
N LEU A 202 -17.15 -19.85 -10.22
CA LEU A 202 -17.80 -19.74 -8.93
C LEU A 202 -19.29 -19.43 -9.08
N GLU A 203 -19.71 -18.45 -9.88
CA GLU A 203 -21.11 -18.13 -10.11
C GLU A 203 -21.91 -19.34 -10.61
N GLN A 204 -21.34 -20.06 -11.58
CA GLN A 204 -21.95 -21.26 -12.14
C GLN A 204 -22.04 -22.40 -11.13
N GLN A 205 -20.98 -22.61 -10.33
CA GLN A 205 -20.96 -23.65 -9.30
C GLN A 205 -21.88 -23.30 -8.13
N LEU A 206 -21.90 -22.05 -7.67
CA LEU A 206 -22.75 -21.58 -6.58
C LEU A 206 -24.24 -21.56 -6.95
N ALA A 207 -24.57 -21.56 -8.25
CA ALA A 207 -25.95 -21.64 -8.71
C ALA A 207 -26.65 -22.96 -8.32
N SER A 208 -25.90 -24.05 -8.12
CA SER A 208 -26.46 -25.34 -7.69
C SER A 208 -26.67 -25.45 -6.17
N TYR A 209 -26.10 -24.54 -5.38
CA TYR A 209 -26.24 -24.59 -3.92
C TYR A 209 -27.54 -23.90 -3.47
N PRO A 210 -28.24 -24.45 -2.46
CA PRO A 210 -29.40 -23.79 -1.88
C PRO A 210 -28.98 -22.48 -1.22
N LYS A 211 -29.67 -21.38 -1.57
CA LYS A 211 -29.45 -20.06 -0.99
C LYS A 211 -30.55 -19.74 0.02
N GLU A 212 -30.15 -19.29 1.19
CA GLU A 212 -31.05 -18.72 2.20
C GLU A 212 -31.04 -17.19 2.10
N SER A 213 -32.20 -16.56 2.30
CA SER A 213 -32.28 -15.11 2.45
C SER A 213 -32.33 -14.77 3.94
N LEU A 214 -31.41 -13.92 4.39
CA LEU A 214 -31.34 -13.43 5.76
C LEU A 214 -31.38 -11.91 5.78
N THR A 215 -32.22 -11.33 6.63
CA THR A 215 -32.26 -9.88 6.81
C THR A 215 -31.41 -9.47 7.99
N ILE A 216 -30.42 -8.62 7.74
CA ILE A 216 -29.60 -7.99 8.77
C ILE A 216 -30.07 -6.55 8.99
N HIS A 217 -30.29 -6.15 10.24
CA HIS A 217 -30.78 -4.81 10.59
C HIS A 217 -29.68 -4.01 11.29
N PHE A 218 -29.05 -3.08 10.58
CA PHE A 218 -28.00 -2.25 11.16
C PHE A 218 -28.56 -1.10 11.98
N GLU A 219 -27.81 -0.69 13.00
CA GLU A 219 -28.09 0.53 13.75
C GLU A 219 -27.35 1.71 13.09
N ALA A 220 -28.01 2.87 13.00
CA ALA A 220 -27.42 4.03 12.33
C ALA A 220 -26.19 4.51 13.10
N VAL A 221 -25.07 4.63 12.39
CA VAL A 221 -23.81 5.02 13.01
C VAL A 221 -23.74 6.55 13.07
N SER A 222 -23.81 7.10 14.28
CA SER A 222 -23.63 8.53 14.53
C SER A 222 -22.16 8.89 14.80
N GLY A 223 -21.75 10.08 14.36
CA GLY A 223 -20.40 10.60 14.56
C GLY A 223 -19.44 10.39 13.39
N SER A 224 -18.15 10.69 13.62
CA SER A 224 -17.11 10.48 12.60
C SER A 224 -16.92 8.99 12.33
N LEU A 225 -16.93 8.61 11.05
CA LEU A 225 -16.58 7.25 10.61
C LEU A 225 -15.06 7.01 10.60
N GLU A 226 -14.27 8.03 10.94
CA GLU A 226 -12.83 7.97 10.85
C GLU A 226 -12.25 6.96 11.85
N ASN A 227 -11.55 5.95 11.32
CA ASN A 227 -10.93 4.83 12.06
C ASN A 227 -11.91 3.82 12.69
N ARG A 228 -13.18 3.78 12.27
CA ARG A 228 -14.12 2.72 12.68
C ARG A 228 -14.12 1.57 11.68
N ASN A 229 -14.17 0.34 12.18
CA ASN A 229 -14.36 -0.85 11.36
C ASN A 229 -15.81 -1.30 11.47
N LEU A 230 -16.66 -0.71 10.64
CA LEU A 230 -18.11 -0.87 10.70
C LEU A 230 -18.55 -2.33 10.48
N MET A 231 -17.81 -3.09 9.67
CA MET A 231 -18.02 -4.53 9.47
C MET A 231 -17.79 -5.29 10.79
N ALA A 232 -16.64 -5.08 11.42
CA ALA A 232 -16.28 -5.72 12.68
C ALA A 232 -17.27 -5.38 13.80
N GLU A 233 -17.67 -4.10 13.91
CA GLU A 233 -18.68 -3.65 14.89
C GLU A 233 -20.06 -4.29 14.67
N SER A 234 -20.39 -4.63 13.42
CA SER A 234 -21.61 -5.35 13.07
C SER A 234 -21.52 -6.87 13.32
N GLY A 235 -20.35 -7.38 13.75
CA GLY A 235 -20.07 -8.80 13.92
C GLY A 235 -19.73 -9.53 12.62
N LEU A 236 -19.46 -8.80 11.55
CA LEU A 236 -19.07 -9.36 10.26
C LEU A 236 -17.55 -9.42 10.18
N PHE A 237 -17.01 -10.62 10.30
CA PHE A 237 -15.58 -10.90 10.19
C PHE A 237 -15.32 -11.89 9.08
N ILE A 238 -14.21 -11.71 8.37
CA ILE A 238 -13.75 -12.71 7.41
C ILE A 238 -13.21 -13.92 8.15
N ASP A 239 -13.50 -15.10 7.65
CA ASP A 239 -12.98 -16.34 8.21
C ASP A 239 -11.45 -16.42 8.08
N THR A 240 -10.77 -16.42 9.22
CA THR A 240 -9.30 -16.56 9.34
C THR A 240 -8.92 -17.81 10.14
N SER A 241 -9.82 -18.79 10.20
CA SER A 241 -9.65 -20.02 10.98
C SER A 241 -8.53 -20.94 10.49
N ARG A 242 -8.07 -20.76 9.26
CA ARG A 242 -6.88 -21.46 8.75
C ARG A 242 -5.69 -20.53 8.81
N VAL A 243 -4.62 -20.95 9.48
CA VAL A 243 -3.40 -20.17 9.63
C VAL A 243 -2.23 -20.89 8.97
N ARG A 244 -1.67 -20.28 7.92
CA ARG A 244 -0.50 -20.80 7.21
C ARG A 244 0.79 -20.36 7.91
N VAL A 245 1.70 -21.30 8.11
CA VAL A 245 3.09 -21.04 8.47
C VAL A 245 3.82 -20.58 7.21
N VAL A 246 4.24 -19.32 7.19
CA VAL A 246 4.90 -18.72 6.03
C VAL A 246 6.40 -18.87 6.09
N GLU A 247 6.95 -18.84 7.30
CA GLU A 247 8.39 -18.89 7.53
C GLU A 247 8.66 -19.38 8.96
N VAL A 248 9.56 -20.33 9.11
CA VAL A 248 10.04 -20.81 10.41
C VAL A 248 11.46 -20.30 10.66
N MET A 249 11.67 -19.56 11.76
CA MET A 249 13.01 -19.07 12.09
C MET A 249 13.90 -20.23 12.57
N VAL A 250 15.17 -20.18 12.18
CA VAL A 250 16.19 -21.16 12.61
C VAL A 250 16.30 -21.14 14.14
N ASP A 251 16.48 -22.33 14.74
CA ASP A 251 16.60 -22.55 16.18
C ASP A 251 15.42 -22.07 17.04
N SER A 252 14.26 -21.82 16.44
CA SER A 252 13.05 -21.42 17.15
C SER A 252 12.30 -22.58 17.83
N ALA A 253 11.37 -22.24 18.73
CA ALA A 253 10.40 -23.19 19.26
C ALA A 253 9.60 -23.92 18.16
N ALA A 254 9.21 -23.21 17.11
CA ALA A 254 8.51 -23.77 15.96
C ALA A 254 9.37 -24.77 15.19
N ALA A 255 10.64 -24.45 14.95
CA ALA A 255 11.59 -25.36 14.31
C ALA A 255 11.81 -26.63 15.15
N ARG A 256 11.97 -26.50 16.47
CA ARG A 256 12.12 -27.64 17.39
C ARG A 256 10.86 -28.50 17.49
N ALA A 257 9.68 -27.88 17.37
CA ALA A 257 8.40 -28.57 17.29
C ALA A 257 8.22 -29.32 15.94
N GLY A 258 9.06 -29.04 14.94
CA GLY A 258 9.01 -29.68 13.63
C GLY A 258 7.98 -29.06 12.68
N LEU A 259 7.56 -27.82 12.93
CA LEU A 259 6.77 -27.05 11.95
C LEU A 259 7.66 -26.65 10.77
N ILE A 260 7.06 -26.60 9.58
CA ILE A 260 7.73 -26.21 8.34
C ILE A 260 6.92 -25.17 7.58
N ASP A 261 7.57 -24.49 6.65
CA ASP A 261 6.92 -23.57 5.72
C ASP A 261 5.84 -24.30 4.92
N GLY A 262 4.63 -23.73 4.90
CA GLY A 262 3.47 -24.27 4.20
C GLY A 262 2.52 -25.10 5.08
N ASP A 263 2.88 -25.43 6.32
CA ASP A 263 1.96 -26.06 7.27
C ASP A 263 0.73 -25.17 7.52
N ILE A 264 -0.46 -25.77 7.63
CA ILE A 264 -1.70 -25.06 7.94
C ILE A 264 -2.17 -25.48 9.33
N ILE A 265 -2.23 -24.54 10.26
CA ILE A 265 -2.76 -24.75 11.60
C ILE A 265 -4.26 -24.46 11.55
N ASP A 266 -5.07 -25.47 11.88
CA ASP A 266 -6.55 -25.40 11.84
C ASP A 266 -7.18 -25.45 13.25
N GLY A 267 -6.36 -25.54 14.30
CA GLY A 267 -6.82 -25.42 15.68
C GLY A 267 -5.84 -25.94 16.74
N PHE A 268 -6.32 -26.06 17.97
CA PHE A 268 -5.63 -26.72 19.08
C PHE A 268 -6.15 -28.14 19.30
N CYS A 269 -5.28 -29.05 19.76
CA CYS A 269 -5.71 -30.38 20.19
C CYS A 269 -6.49 -30.30 21.52
N ALA A 270 -7.34 -31.29 21.80
CA ALA A 270 -7.92 -31.43 23.14
C ALA A 270 -6.83 -31.73 24.21
N PRO A 271 -6.92 -31.20 25.45
CA PRO A 271 -8.03 -30.45 26.05
C PRO A 271 -8.01 -28.93 25.78
N LEU A 272 -6.99 -28.41 25.10
CA LEU A 272 -6.81 -26.98 24.81
C LEU A 272 -7.88 -26.41 23.85
N GLN A 273 -8.73 -27.25 23.24
CA GLN A 273 -9.94 -26.81 22.53
C GLN A 273 -10.85 -25.91 23.39
N GLN A 274 -10.82 -26.05 24.72
CA GLN A 274 -11.57 -25.17 25.63
C GLN A 274 -11.09 -23.72 25.59
N ILE A 275 -9.80 -23.46 25.32
CA ILE A 275 -9.27 -22.10 25.14
C ILE A 275 -9.91 -21.44 23.92
N SER A 276 -10.12 -22.20 22.83
CA SER A 276 -10.84 -21.70 21.66
C SER A 276 -12.34 -21.56 21.95
N ALA A 277 -12.96 -22.48 22.67
CA ALA A 277 -14.39 -22.39 22.97
C ALA A 277 -14.76 -21.18 23.86
N GLU A 278 -13.88 -20.79 24.79
CA GLU A 278 -14.11 -19.65 25.70
C GLU A 278 -13.75 -18.28 25.08
N GLN A 279 -12.87 -18.25 24.07
CA GLN A 279 -12.40 -17.00 23.44
C GLN A 279 -12.96 -16.76 22.03
N GLY A 280 -13.82 -17.65 21.52
CA GLY A 280 -14.40 -17.60 20.17
C GLY A 280 -13.62 -18.41 19.13
N ALA A 281 -14.14 -18.47 17.89
CA ALA A 281 -13.53 -19.23 16.81
C ALA A 281 -12.01 -19.00 16.67
N PHE A 282 -11.28 -20.10 16.46
CA PHE A 282 -9.85 -20.08 16.22
C PHE A 282 -9.51 -19.09 15.08
N SER A 283 -8.50 -18.26 15.29
CA SER A 283 -8.08 -17.21 14.34
C SER A 283 -6.59 -16.96 14.46
N LEU A 284 -5.99 -16.29 13.46
CA LEU A 284 -4.60 -15.85 13.53
C LEU A 284 -4.30 -15.05 14.82
N GLN A 285 -5.19 -14.12 15.18
CA GLN A 285 -5.04 -13.31 16.39
C GLN A 285 -5.15 -14.17 17.66
N GLY A 286 -6.11 -15.09 17.70
CA GLY A 286 -6.27 -16.02 18.83
C GLY A 286 -5.06 -16.92 19.02
N LEU A 287 -4.49 -17.44 17.92
CA LEU A 287 -3.26 -18.24 17.95
C LEU A 287 -2.07 -17.43 18.50
N MET A 288 -1.89 -16.18 18.04
CA MET A 288 -0.85 -15.30 18.55
C MET A 288 -1.03 -14.98 20.04
N MET A 289 -2.27 -14.72 20.48
CA MET A 289 -2.58 -14.48 21.89
C MET A 289 -2.30 -15.71 22.75
N ALA A 290 -2.69 -16.91 22.28
CA ALA A 290 -2.43 -18.16 22.96
C ALA A 290 -0.92 -18.39 23.15
N PHE A 291 -0.09 -18.15 22.13
CA PHE A 291 1.37 -18.24 22.27
C PHE A 291 1.93 -17.23 23.26
N ARG A 292 1.48 -15.97 23.22
CA ARG A 292 1.97 -14.93 24.12
C ARG A 292 1.61 -15.20 25.59
N ALA A 293 0.42 -15.75 25.83
CA ALA A 293 -0.10 -16.03 27.18
C ALA A 293 0.49 -17.29 27.84
N HIS A 294 1.08 -18.20 27.05
CA HIS A 294 1.57 -19.49 27.54
C HIS A 294 3.07 -19.69 27.23
N PRO A 295 3.97 -18.84 27.75
CA PRO A 295 5.41 -19.08 27.64
C PRO A 295 5.79 -20.36 28.39
N GLU A 296 6.73 -21.12 27.83
CA GLU A 296 7.29 -22.36 28.40
C GLU A 296 6.27 -23.48 28.63
N GLN A 297 5.04 -23.33 28.14
CA GLN A 297 3.98 -24.32 28.24
C GLN A 297 3.74 -24.98 26.87
N SER A 298 3.69 -26.32 26.84
CA SER A 298 3.45 -27.06 25.60
C SER A 298 2.00 -26.90 25.15
N LEU A 299 1.83 -26.35 23.95
CA LEU A 299 0.55 -26.21 23.27
C LEU A 299 0.50 -27.22 22.12
N CYS A 300 -0.56 -28.04 22.12
CA CYS A 300 -0.77 -28.99 21.03
C CYS A 300 -1.58 -28.33 19.91
N LEU A 301 -1.02 -28.35 18.70
CA LEU A 301 -1.59 -27.78 17.49
C LEU A 301 -2.08 -28.88 16.56
N ASN A 302 -3.27 -28.69 15.98
CA ASN A 302 -3.74 -29.47 14.84
C ASN A 302 -3.17 -28.82 13.58
N VAL A 303 -2.44 -29.61 12.79
CA VAL A 303 -1.69 -29.13 11.63
C VAL A 303 -2.00 -30.00 10.43
N GLU A 304 -2.39 -29.38 9.33
CA GLU A 304 -2.51 -30.00 8.03
C GLU A 304 -1.22 -29.78 7.23
N ARG A 305 -0.55 -30.89 6.88
CA ARG A 305 0.66 -30.90 6.05
C ARG A 305 0.42 -31.77 4.83
N GLN A 306 0.41 -31.16 3.64
CA GLN A 306 0.16 -31.86 2.38
C GLN A 306 -1.13 -32.73 2.42
N GLY A 307 -2.18 -32.24 3.07
CA GLY A 307 -3.45 -32.95 3.26
C GLY A 307 -3.47 -33.99 4.39
N ALA A 308 -2.33 -34.29 5.03
CA ALA A 308 -2.28 -35.14 6.22
C ALA A 308 -2.51 -34.32 7.49
N LYS A 309 -3.40 -34.78 8.37
CA LYS A 309 -3.62 -34.17 9.70
C LYS A 309 -2.58 -34.71 10.69
N LEU A 310 -1.85 -33.80 11.31
CA LEU A 310 -0.79 -34.02 12.29
C LEU A 310 -1.15 -33.30 13.60
N SER A 311 -0.66 -33.82 14.71
CA SER A 311 -0.69 -33.13 16.00
C SER A 311 0.73 -32.77 16.40
N ILE A 312 1.02 -31.48 16.50
CA ILE A 312 2.37 -30.97 16.79
C ILE A 312 2.38 -30.29 18.16
N GLN A 313 3.30 -30.70 19.03
CA GLN A 313 3.51 -30.09 20.33
C GLN A 313 4.51 -28.93 20.20
N LEU A 314 4.07 -27.72 20.49
CA LEU A 314 4.87 -26.51 20.42
C LEU A 314 4.95 -25.85 21.79
N THR A 315 6.16 -25.58 22.27
CA THR A 315 6.39 -24.85 23.52
C THR A 315 6.96 -23.47 23.21
N PRO A 316 6.18 -22.37 23.31
CA PRO A 316 6.68 -21.02 23.06
C PRO A 316 7.81 -20.66 24.02
N GLU A 317 8.84 -19.97 23.54
CA GLU A 317 9.95 -19.48 24.38
C GLU A 317 9.53 -18.24 25.15
N LEU A 318 9.94 -18.12 26.41
CA LEU A 318 9.80 -16.88 27.17
C LEU A 318 10.74 -15.81 26.59
N VAL A 319 10.18 -14.68 26.15
CA VAL A 319 10.94 -13.52 25.70
C VAL A 319 10.55 -12.32 26.54
N SER A 320 11.54 -11.65 27.12
CA SER A 320 11.37 -10.40 27.87
C SER A 320 11.84 -9.22 27.01
N GLN A 321 10.94 -8.28 26.73
CA GLN A 321 11.20 -7.05 25.98
C GLN A 321 10.42 -5.90 26.59
N ASP A 322 11.07 -4.75 26.82
CA ASP A 322 10.45 -3.52 27.35
C ASP A 322 9.54 -3.76 28.58
N GLU A 323 10.09 -4.45 29.60
CA GLU A 323 9.41 -4.81 30.86
C GLU A 323 8.21 -5.78 30.75
N GLN A 324 7.89 -6.27 29.55
CA GLN A 324 6.86 -7.29 29.33
C GLN A 324 7.51 -8.64 28.99
N SER A 325 7.00 -9.71 29.58
CA SER A 325 7.41 -11.08 29.25
C SER A 325 6.26 -11.82 28.57
N PHE A 326 6.53 -12.43 27.42
CA PHE A 326 5.53 -13.15 26.64
C PHE A 326 6.14 -14.36 25.92
N GLY A 327 5.29 -15.33 25.57
CA GLY A 327 5.71 -16.50 24.79
C GLY A 327 5.89 -16.18 23.30
N ARG A 328 6.99 -16.67 22.70
CA ARG A 328 7.31 -16.53 21.28
C ARG A 328 7.59 -17.90 20.66
N ALA A 329 6.79 -18.26 19.65
CA ALA A 329 6.96 -19.53 18.94
C ALA A 329 8.05 -19.47 17.85
N GLY A 330 8.36 -18.27 17.35
CA GLY A 330 9.45 -18.05 16.41
C GLY A 330 9.15 -18.46 14.95
N MET A 331 7.95 -18.16 14.48
CA MET A 331 7.54 -18.33 13.08
C MET A 331 6.73 -17.12 12.61
N ARG A 332 6.67 -16.92 11.29
CA ARG A 332 5.78 -15.95 10.65
C ARG A 332 4.52 -16.66 10.18
N LEU A 333 3.38 -16.12 10.58
CA LEU A 333 2.06 -16.66 10.28
C LEU A 333 1.32 -15.73 9.31
N SER A 334 0.45 -16.30 8.49
CA SER A 334 -0.56 -15.55 7.73
C SER A 334 -1.90 -16.28 7.77
N ALA A 335 -3.01 -15.55 7.71
CA ALA A 335 -4.29 -16.19 7.46
C ALA A 335 -4.26 -16.86 6.08
N ASP A 336 -4.70 -18.12 5.99
CA ASP A 336 -4.89 -18.85 4.75
C ASP A 336 -6.30 -18.57 4.24
N LEU A 337 -6.49 -17.35 3.74
CA LEU A 337 -7.78 -16.91 3.23
C LEU A 337 -8.05 -17.62 1.90
N PRO A 338 -9.21 -18.26 1.72
CA PRO A 338 -9.64 -18.65 0.39
C PRO A 338 -9.73 -17.39 -0.47
N THR A 339 -9.12 -17.42 -1.66
CA THR A 339 -9.11 -16.30 -2.58
C THR A 339 -9.72 -16.69 -3.91
N MET A 340 -10.27 -15.70 -4.61
CA MET A 340 -10.76 -15.84 -5.97
C MET A 340 -10.24 -14.69 -6.82
N THR A 341 -10.06 -14.94 -8.11
CA THR A 341 -9.70 -13.89 -9.06
C THR A 341 -10.93 -13.11 -9.48
N VAL A 342 -11.00 -11.84 -9.06
CA VAL A 342 -12.02 -10.88 -9.49
C VAL A 342 -11.50 -10.07 -10.67
N ARG A 343 -12.26 -10.00 -11.77
CA ARG A 343 -11.96 -9.15 -12.92
C ARG A 343 -13.02 -8.08 -13.08
N TYR A 344 -12.58 -6.85 -13.20
CA TYR A 344 -13.47 -5.69 -13.34
C TYR A 344 -13.59 -5.23 -14.80
N GLY A 345 -14.70 -4.57 -15.13
CA GLY A 345 -14.85 -3.89 -16.43
C GLY A 345 -13.88 -2.72 -16.59
N ILE A 346 -13.74 -2.13 -17.78
CA ILE A 346 -12.80 -1.01 -18.01
C ILE A 346 -13.12 0.20 -17.12
N THR A 347 -14.39 0.62 -17.11
CA THR A 347 -14.84 1.77 -16.32
C THR A 347 -14.68 1.51 -14.83
N GLU A 348 -15.15 0.35 -14.37
CA GLU A 348 -15.06 -0.07 -12.98
C GLU A 348 -13.62 -0.21 -12.51
N SER A 349 -12.72 -0.77 -13.35
CA SER A 349 -11.29 -0.89 -13.05
C SER A 349 -10.65 0.46 -12.77
N ILE A 350 -11.00 1.48 -13.58
CA ILE A 350 -10.49 2.85 -13.39
C ILE A 350 -11.05 3.46 -12.11
N THR A 351 -12.36 3.34 -11.87
CA THR A 351 -12.98 3.85 -10.64
C THR A 351 -12.34 3.22 -9.40
N LYS A 352 -12.21 1.88 -9.37
CA LYS A 352 -11.54 1.15 -8.29
C LYS A 352 -10.07 1.54 -8.12
N ALA A 353 -9.35 1.79 -9.21
CA ALA A 353 -7.97 2.26 -9.15
C ALA A 353 -7.86 3.67 -8.56
N VAL A 354 -8.78 4.58 -8.90
CA VAL A 354 -8.86 5.93 -8.32
C VAL A 354 -9.16 5.85 -6.83
N GLU A 355 -10.15 5.05 -6.42
CA GLU A 355 -10.51 4.81 -5.02
C GLU A 355 -9.33 4.25 -4.22
N LYS A 356 -8.68 3.18 -4.72
CA LYS A 356 -7.50 2.56 -4.10
C LYS A 356 -6.36 3.56 -3.96
N THR A 357 -6.12 4.36 -5.00
CA THR A 357 -5.08 5.41 -4.98
C THR A 357 -5.40 6.49 -3.94
N TYR A 358 -6.66 6.95 -3.86
CA TYR A 358 -7.10 7.91 -2.84
C TYR A 358 -6.97 7.36 -1.41
N GLN A 359 -7.39 6.11 -1.19
CA GLN A 359 -7.26 5.44 0.11
C GLN A 359 -5.79 5.33 0.54
N LEU A 360 -4.92 4.85 -0.34
CA LEU A 360 -3.49 4.75 -0.05
C LEU A 360 -2.82 6.12 0.14
N ALA A 361 -3.24 7.14 -0.62
CA ALA A 361 -2.74 8.51 -0.48
C ALA A 361 -3.13 9.11 0.87
N THR A 362 -4.40 9.02 1.24
CA THR A 362 -4.91 9.53 2.52
C THR A 362 -4.28 8.79 3.71
N MET A 363 -4.11 7.46 3.62
CA MET A 363 -3.38 6.69 4.62
C MET A 363 -1.93 7.16 4.74
N SER A 364 -1.24 7.39 3.62
CA SER A 364 0.13 7.89 3.60
C SER A 364 0.25 9.26 4.27
N ILE A 365 -0.67 10.18 3.96
CA ILE A 365 -0.73 11.51 4.59
C ILE A 365 -0.96 11.39 6.11
N LYS A 366 -1.87 10.50 6.54
CA LYS A 366 -2.13 10.25 7.97
C LYS A 366 -0.91 9.71 8.70
N VAL A 367 -0.17 8.80 8.08
CA VAL A 367 1.08 8.26 8.65
C VAL A 367 2.14 9.36 8.78
N VAL A 368 2.32 10.19 7.74
CA VAL A 368 3.22 11.35 7.80
C VAL A 368 2.81 12.31 8.92
N GLY A 369 1.52 12.63 9.04
CA GLY A 369 0.98 13.46 10.11
C GLY A 369 1.28 12.91 11.50
N ARG A 370 1.07 11.61 11.72
CA ARG A 370 1.37 10.93 13.00
C ARG A 370 2.86 10.89 13.33
N ILE A 371 3.74 10.80 12.33
CA ILE A 371 5.19 10.90 12.54
C ILE A 371 5.55 12.31 13.01
N ILE A 372 4.96 13.35 12.41
CA ILE A 372 5.19 14.75 12.80
C ILE A 372 4.65 15.03 14.21
N SER A 373 3.48 14.47 14.56
CA SER A 373 2.88 14.60 15.90
C SER A 373 3.63 13.82 17.00
N GLY A 374 4.48 12.86 16.62
CA GLY A 374 5.23 12.01 17.56
C GLY A 374 4.54 10.71 17.98
N ASP A 375 3.37 10.40 17.41
CA ASP A 375 2.61 9.17 17.73
C ASP A 375 3.25 7.90 17.14
N VAL A 376 4.02 8.06 16.06
CA VAL A 376 4.70 6.97 15.35
C VAL A 376 6.19 7.26 15.29
N SER A 377 7.00 6.25 15.63
CA SER A 377 8.46 6.36 15.54
C SER A 377 8.93 6.60 14.10
N TRP A 378 9.81 7.58 13.92
CA TRP A 378 10.47 7.88 12.64
C TRP A 378 11.30 6.72 12.08
N ARG A 379 11.65 5.72 12.91
CA ARG A 379 12.37 4.49 12.51
C ARG A 379 11.56 3.58 11.58
N ASN A 380 10.27 3.87 11.42
CA ASN A 380 9.38 3.16 10.50
C ASN A 380 9.43 3.73 9.08
N LEU A 381 10.13 4.85 8.84
CA LEU A 381 10.33 5.38 7.51
C LEU A 381 11.30 4.47 6.73
N SER A 382 10.87 3.98 5.57
CA SER A 382 11.72 3.12 4.72
C SER A 382 12.76 3.97 3.99
N GLY A 383 14.04 3.70 4.21
CA GLY A 383 15.11 4.31 3.43
C GLY A 383 15.38 3.59 2.10
N PRO A 384 16.34 4.08 1.30
CA PRO A 384 16.65 3.52 -0.02
C PRO A 384 17.08 2.05 0.01
N ILE A 385 17.74 1.60 1.08
CA ILE A 385 18.19 0.21 1.20
C ILE A 385 17.00 -0.70 1.48
N THR A 386 16.11 -0.28 2.39
CA THR A 386 14.88 -0.99 2.67
C THR A 386 14.02 -1.11 1.40
N ILE A 387 13.86 -0.02 0.63
CA ILE A 387 13.13 -0.06 -0.65
C ILE A 387 13.78 -1.05 -1.63
N ALA A 388 15.11 -1.10 -1.71
CA ALA A 388 15.80 -2.04 -2.59
C ALA A 388 15.55 -3.50 -2.17
N ASP A 389 15.69 -3.83 -0.89
CA ASP A 389 15.43 -5.17 -0.36
C ASP A 389 13.99 -5.62 -0.61
N TYR A 390 13.01 -4.77 -0.27
CA TYR A 390 11.60 -5.04 -0.54
C TYR A 390 11.31 -5.20 -2.03
N SER A 391 11.87 -4.35 -2.89
CA SER A 391 11.75 -4.47 -4.34
C SER A 391 12.24 -5.83 -4.84
N GLY A 392 13.39 -6.31 -4.34
CA GLY A 392 13.92 -7.64 -4.66
C GLY A 392 13.03 -8.79 -4.20
N LYS A 393 12.54 -8.74 -2.96
CA LYS A 393 11.63 -9.75 -2.40
C LYS A 393 10.32 -9.82 -3.17
N VAL A 394 9.74 -8.67 -3.49
CA VAL A 394 8.48 -8.60 -4.24
C VAL A 394 8.68 -9.06 -5.70
N ALA A 395 9.80 -8.74 -6.33
CA ALA A 395 10.12 -9.24 -7.67
C ALA A 395 10.26 -10.76 -7.71
N GLN A 396 10.82 -11.37 -6.66
CA GLN A 396 10.89 -12.83 -6.53
C GLN A 396 9.52 -13.48 -6.30
N ALA A 397 8.61 -12.78 -5.62
CA ALA A 397 7.22 -13.24 -5.46
C ALA A 397 6.44 -13.22 -6.79
N GLY A 398 6.90 -12.45 -7.78
CA GLY A 398 6.41 -12.49 -9.15
C GLY A 398 6.21 -11.12 -9.76
N ILE A 399 5.90 -11.10 -11.06
CA ILE A 399 5.75 -9.85 -11.83
C ILE A 399 4.54 -9.02 -11.38
N TRP A 400 3.43 -9.64 -10.98
CA TRP A 400 2.21 -8.90 -10.61
C TRP A 400 2.34 -8.17 -9.27
N PRO A 401 2.82 -8.79 -8.18
CA PRO A 401 3.17 -8.06 -6.96
C PRO A 401 4.19 -6.96 -7.24
N PHE A 402 5.17 -7.19 -8.12
CA PHE A 402 6.19 -6.21 -8.46
C PHE A 402 5.62 -4.98 -9.18
N VAL A 403 4.71 -5.19 -10.14
CA VAL A 403 3.99 -4.09 -10.82
C VAL A 403 3.13 -3.31 -9.82
N SER A 404 2.42 -3.99 -8.92
CA SER A 404 1.66 -3.33 -7.84
C SER A 404 2.56 -2.51 -6.92
N PHE A 405 3.76 -3.02 -6.60
CA PHE A 405 4.76 -2.30 -5.81
C PHE A 405 5.26 -1.03 -6.52
N ILE A 406 5.46 -1.06 -7.85
CA ILE A 406 5.79 0.15 -8.62
C ILE A 406 4.69 1.21 -8.48
N ALA A 407 3.41 0.81 -8.53
CA ALA A 407 2.29 1.75 -8.31
C ALA A 407 2.31 2.34 -6.90
N LEU A 408 2.56 1.53 -5.88
CA LEU A 408 2.68 1.98 -4.49
C LEU A 408 3.82 2.97 -4.30
N ILE A 409 5.01 2.68 -4.85
CA ILE A 409 6.18 3.58 -4.76
C ILE A 409 5.93 4.87 -5.55
N SER A 410 5.30 4.78 -6.73
CA SER A 410 4.87 5.96 -7.49
C SER A 410 3.98 6.87 -6.65
N LEU A 411 2.93 6.29 -6.07
CA LEU A 411 2.02 7.02 -5.19
C LEU A 411 2.75 7.65 -4.01
N SER A 412 3.64 6.91 -3.34
CA SER A 412 4.40 7.40 -2.19
C SER A 412 5.28 8.59 -2.55
N ILE A 413 6.00 8.53 -3.67
CA ILE A 413 6.82 9.65 -4.17
C ILE A 413 5.94 10.86 -4.51
N GLY A 414 4.78 10.65 -5.15
CA GLY A 414 3.82 11.72 -5.43
C GLY A 414 3.30 12.40 -4.16
N VAL A 415 2.92 11.62 -3.14
CA VAL A 415 2.45 12.15 -1.85
C VAL A 415 3.55 12.91 -1.12
N LEU A 416 4.77 12.37 -1.05
CA LEU A 416 5.89 13.03 -0.39
C LEU A 416 6.27 14.35 -1.10
N ASN A 417 6.28 14.36 -2.43
CA ASN A 417 6.56 15.58 -3.19
C ASN A 417 5.44 16.62 -3.09
N LEU A 418 4.23 16.30 -2.64
CA LEU A 418 3.21 17.30 -2.32
C LEU A 418 3.41 17.99 -0.96
N LEU A 419 4.30 17.49 -0.10
CA LEU A 419 4.55 18.12 1.19
C LEU A 419 5.10 19.54 1.01
N PRO A 420 4.72 20.50 1.89
CA PRO A 420 5.14 21.90 1.79
C PRO A 420 6.58 22.11 2.28
N ILE A 421 7.52 21.30 1.78
CA ILE A 421 8.95 21.37 2.08
C ILE A 421 9.62 22.12 0.91
N PRO A 422 10.35 23.23 1.15
CA PRO A 422 10.89 24.07 0.08
C PRO A 422 11.75 23.35 -0.98
N ALA A 423 12.39 22.24 -0.61
CA ALA A 423 13.20 21.42 -1.52
C ALA A 423 12.40 20.47 -2.41
N LEU A 424 11.08 20.36 -2.20
CA LEU A 424 10.16 19.49 -2.92
C LEU A 424 9.14 20.29 -3.75
N ASP A 425 8.45 19.55 -4.62
CA ASP A 425 7.19 19.86 -5.33
C ASP A 425 6.32 20.92 -4.66
N GLY A 426 5.74 20.49 -3.55
CA GLY A 426 4.75 21.21 -2.76
C GLY A 426 5.30 22.47 -2.14
N GLY A 427 6.58 22.52 -1.79
CA GLY A 427 7.22 23.75 -1.33
C GLY A 427 7.26 24.82 -2.42
N GLN A 428 7.61 24.43 -3.65
CA GLN A 428 7.60 25.33 -4.80
C GLN A 428 6.18 25.78 -5.17
N MET A 429 5.21 24.87 -5.07
CA MET A 429 3.79 25.19 -5.22
C MET A 429 3.33 26.24 -4.19
N VAL A 430 3.71 26.10 -2.92
CA VAL A 430 3.39 27.07 -1.86
C VAL A 430 4.02 28.43 -2.16
N ILE A 431 5.28 28.47 -2.60
CA ILE A 431 5.94 29.72 -3.00
C ILE A 431 5.16 30.39 -4.15
N CYS A 432 4.79 29.64 -5.19
CA CYS A 432 4.02 30.16 -6.32
C CYS A 432 2.63 30.68 -5.90
N ALA A 433 1.97 29.99 -4.97
CA ALA A 433 0.68 30.42 -4.42
C ALA A 433 0.82 31.75 -3.66
N ILE A 434 1.86 31.89 -2.82
CA ILE A 434 2.15 33.14 -2.09
C ILE A 434 2.41 34.29 -3.06
N GLU A 435 3.20 34.07 -4.12
CA GLU A 435 3.47 35.08 -5.14
C GLU A 435 2.21 35.46 -5.94
N GLY A 436 1.34 34.49 -6.23
CA GLY A 436 0.04 34.71 -6.87
C GLY A 436 -0.87 35.62 -6.05
N VAL A 437 -0.98 35.38 -4.73
CA VAL A 437 -1.77 36.22 -3.82
C VAL A 437 -1.15 37.60 -3.65
N ARG A 438 0.18 37.70 -3.57
CA ARG A 438 0.89 38.96 -3.38
C ARG A 438 0.98 39.82 -4.64
N GLY A 439 0.79 39.24 -5.82
CA GLY A 439 0.98 39.89 -7.12
C GLY A 439 2.44 40.29 -7.42
N ARG A 440 3.40 39.90 -6.59
CA ARG A 440 4.84 40.20 -6.75
C ARG A 440 5.71 39.02 -6.30
N PRO A 441 6.87 38.80 -6.94
CA PRO A 441 7.77 37.72 -6.55
C PRO A 441 8.33 37.90 -5.14
N LEU A 442 8.72 36.80 -4.50
CA LEU A 442 9.46 36.84 -3.25
C LEU A 442 10.89 37.36 -3.50
N SER A 443 11.51 37.96 -2.47
CA SER A 443 12.90 38.41 -2.61
C SER A 443 13.83 37.20 -2.74
N GLU A 444 14.89 37.35 -3.53
CA GLU A 444 15.87 36.29 -3.75
C GLU A 444 16.49 35.76 -2.44
N ASN A 445 16.68 36.64 -1.45
CA ASN A 445 17.18 36.25 -0.13
C ASN A 445 16.23 35.29 0.59
N ILE A 446 14.91 35.55 0.54
CA ILE A 446 13.91 34.68 1.16
C ILE A 446 13.91 33.32 0.46
N ILE A 447 13.88 33.31 -0.88
CA ILE A 447 13.91 32.08 -1.69
C ILE A 447 15.16 31.26 -1.37
N ARG A 448 16.33 31.90 -1.34
CA ARG A 448 17.60 31.24 -1.02
C ARG A 448 17.59 30.62 0.38
N HIS A 449 17.10 31.32 1.40
CA HIS A 449 16.99 30.78 2.75
C HIS A 449 15.97 29.65 2.88
N LEU A 450 14.84 29.74 2.17
CA LEU A 450 13.84 28.68 2.12
C LEU A 450 14.43 27.41 1.51
N HIS A 451 15.07 27.52 0.33
CA HIS A 451 15.72 26.38 -0.31
C HIS A 451 16.86 25.80 0.53
N ALA A 452 17.74 26.62 1.09
CA ALA A 452 18.84 26.15 1.93
C ALA A 452 18.32 25.38 3.16
N THR A 453 17.30 25.91 3.83
CA THR A 453 16.64 25.23 4.97
C THR A 453 15.98 23.93 4.51
N GLY A 454 15.28 23.96 3.37
CA GLY A 454 14.63 22.78 2.80
C GLY A 454 15.64 21.65 2.46
N TYR A 455 16.75 21.99 1.80
CA TYR A 455 17.80 21.02 1.48
C TYR A 455 18.50 20.49 2.73
N ALA A 456 18.78 21.36 3.72
CA ALA A 456 19.36 20.91 4.99
C ALA A 456 18.43 19.93 5.72
N LEU A 457 17.14 20.21 5.76
CA LEU A 457 16.13 19.31 6.34
C LEU A 457 16.05 17.98 5.58
N LEU A 458 16.05 18.02 4.25
CA LEU A 458 16.00 16.82 3.42
C LEU A 458 17.26 15.94 3.61
N LEU A 459 18.45 16.54 3.66
CA LEU A 459 19.70 15.84 3.95
C LEU A 459 19.70 15.23 5.35
N MET A 460 19.19 15.95 6.36
CA MET A 460 19.04 15.43 7.71
C MET A 460 18.09 14.22 7.74
N LEU A 461 16.92 14.32 7.10
CA LEU A 461 15.96 13.23 7.02
C LEU A 461 16.54 12.01 6.30
N MET A 462 17.25 12.23 5.19
CA MET A 462 17.92 11.16 4.45
C MET A 462 19.01 10.49 5.28
N GLY A 463 19.77 11.25 6.07
CA GLY A 463 20.74 10.71 7.03
C GLY A 463 20.07 9.86 8.13
N LEU A 464 18.95 10.32 8.68
CA LEU A 464 18.16 9.56 9.66
C LEU A 464 17.58 8.27 9.07
N ALA A 465 17.02 8.32 7.85
CA ALA A 465 16.51 7.13 7.17
C ALA A 465 17.63 6.13 6.87
N PHE A 466 18.78 6.60 6.39
CA PHE A 466 19.93 5.75 6.09
C PHE A 466 20.54 5.11 7.34
N THR A 467 20.67 5.86 8.44
CA THR A 467 21.12 5.29 9.71
C THR A 467 20.14 4.26 10.25
N SER A 468 18.83 4.52 10.16
CA SER A 468 17.80 3.55 10.52
C SER A 468 17.87 2.28 9.67
N ASP A 469 18.14 2.40 8.36
CA ASP A 469 18.35 1.27 7.46
C ASP A 469 19.59 0.44 7.89
N ILE A 470 20.71 1.10 8.23
CA ILE A 470 21.93 0.40 8.70
C ILE A 470 21.68 -0.33 10.02
N PHE A 471 21.05 0.32 11.00
CA PHE A 471 20.72 -0.31 12.28
C PHE A 471 19.76 -1.49 12.15
N ARG A 472 19.01 -1.57 11.05
CA ARG A 472 18.12 -2.70 10.76
C ARG A 472 18.86 -3.87 10.11
N LEU A 473 20.01 -3.62 9.49
CA LEU A 473 20.85 -4.63 8.84
C LEU A 473 21.92 -5.22 9.77
N LEU A 474 22.31 -4.47 10.81
CA LEU A 474 23.16 -4.93 11.91
C LEU A 474 22.30 -5.61 12.98
#